data_AF-A0A9E4FII9-F1
#
_entry.id   AF-A0A9E4FII9-F1
#
_cell.length_a   1.000
_cell.length_b   1.000
_cell.length_c   1.000
_cell.angle_alpha   90.00
_cell.angle_beta   90.00
_cell.angle_gamma   90.00
#
_symmetry.space_group_name_H-M   'P 1'
#
loop_
_entity.id
_entity.type
_entity.pdbx_description
1 polymer ?
#
loop_
_entity_poly.entity_id
_entity_poly.type
_entity_poly.pdbx_seq_one_letter_code
_entity_poly.pdbx_strand_id
1 'polypeptide(L)'
;MPWKVILLIIASLSLLVLVACSSRRDSSDAPATATARPEVEATTALTEPTPTRSSDGRSVQSDGSIDGGTLVRLGGDPPTLDPHLTTDATSATYIVEVFGGLVTIDSELNIVPDIARSWDISPDGRIYT
;
A
#
# COMPACT_ATOMS: atom_id res chain seq x y z
N MET A 1 29.31 26.59 35.40
CA MET A 1 27.90 27.00 35.56
C MET A 1 26.97 26.67 34.37
N PRO A 2 27.39 26.56 33.08
CA PRO A 2 26.44 26.29 31.98
C PRO A 2 25.96 24.83 31.91
N TRP A 3 26.76 23.87 32.38
CA TRP A 3 26.41 22.44 32.42
C TRP A 3 25.15 22.14 33.24
N LYS A 4 24.96 22.84 34.37
CA LYS A 4 23.77 22.68 35.21
C LYS A 4 22.50 23.15 34.49
N VAL A 5 22.60 24.20 33.66
CA VAL A 5 21.49 24.71 32.83
C VAL A 5 21.17 23.72 31.71
N ILE A 6 22.18 23.14 31.07
CA ILE A 6 22.00 22.12 30.03
C ILE A 6 21.33 20.86 30.61
N LEU A 7 21.76 20.40 31.80
CA LEU A 7 21.12 19.27 32.49
C LEU A 7 19.65 19.55 32.85
N LEU A 8 19.31 20.77 33.28
CA LEU A 8 17.93 21.14 33.59
C LEU A 8 17.05 21.20 32.34
N ILE A 9 17.58 21.68 31.21
CA ILE A 9 16.85 21.69 29.93
C ILE A 9 16.60 20.27 29.43
N ILE A 10 17.61 19.39 29.49
CA ILE A 10 17.46 17.98 29.06
C ILE A 10 16.47 17.23 29.97
N ALA A 11 16.52 17.46 31.28
CA ALA A 11 15.57 16.86 32.22
C ALA A 11 14.14 17.36 32.01
N SER A 12 13.96 18.66 31.74
CA SER A 12 12.65 19.25 31.42
C SER A 12 12.09 18.70 30.11
N LEU A 13 12.91 18.58 29.07
CA LEU A 13 12.49 18.04 27.78
C LEU A 13 12.14 16.55 27.88
N SER A 14 12.92 15.78 28.64
CA SER A 14 12.65 14.35 28.88
C SER A 14 11.36 14.13 29.68
N LEU A 15 11.07 15.00 30.66
CA LEU A 15 9.82 14.96 31.42
C LEU A 15 8.60 15.29 30.54
N LEU A 16 8.73 16.25 29.62
CA LEU A 16 7.69 16.61 28.64
C LEU A 16 7.37 15.45 27.67
N VAL A 17 8.39 14.74 27.19
CA VAL A 17 8.22 13.58 26.30
C VAL A 17 7.53 12.42 27.03
N LEU A 18 7.87 12.17 28.30
CA LEU A 18 7.24 11.11 29.10
C LEU A 18 5.75 11.37 29.39
N VAL A 19 5.34 12.63 29.58
CA VAL A 19 3.93 13.00 29.78
C VAL A 19 3.11 12.81 28.49
N ALA A 20 3.69 13.12 27.33
CA ALA A 20 3.01 13.01 26.03
C ALA A 20 2.70 11.56 25.60
N CYS A 21 3.49 10.57 26.05
CA CYS A 21 3.22 9.15 25.77
C CYS A 21 2.18 8.50 26.68
N SER A 22 1.69 9.20 27.72
CA SER A 22 0.75 8.62 28.69
C SER A 22 -0.73 8.77 28.33
N SER A 23 -1.05 9.40 27.19
CA SER A 23 -2.42 9.57 26.70
C SER A 23 -2.71 8.69 25.48
N ARG A 24 -2.90 7.38 25.73
CA ARG A 24 -3.84 6.53 24.97
C ARG A 24 -4.12 5.25 25.76
N ARG A 25 -5.06 5.36 26.69
CA ARG A 25 -6.01 4.34 27.15
C ARG A 25 -7.38 4.99 26.94
N ASP A 26 -8.45 4.37 26.55
CA ASP A 26 -8.82 3.05 26.08
C ASP A 26 -10.26 3.29 25.61
N SER A 27 -10.70 2.71 24.51
CA SER A 27 -12.13 2.76 24.14
C SER A 27 -12.49 1.40 23.58
N SER A 28 -12.50 0.46 24.52
CA SER A 28 -13.16 -0.83 24.38
C SER A 28 -14.66 -0.65 24.58
N ASP A 29 -15.40 -1.10 23.56
CA ASP A 29 -16.69 -1.78 23.60
C ASP A 29 -18.00 -0.96 23.67
N ALA A 30 -18.85 -1.12 22.64
CA ALA A 30 -20.25 -1.57 22.71
C ALA A 30 -20.82 -1.84 21.28
N PRO A 31 -21.98 -2.51 21.09
CA PRO A 31 -22.07 -3.72 20.28
C PRO A 31 -22.85 -3.53 18.96
N ALA A 32 -22.80 -4.60 18.16
CA ALA A 32 -23.60 -4.82 16.97
C ALA A 32 -25.08 -4.40 17.13
N THR A 33 -25.55 -3.57 16.20
CA THR A 33 -26.98 -3.49 15.86
C THR A 33 -27.13 -3.90 14.41
N ALA A 34 -27.57 -5.15 14.22
CA ALA A 34 -28.07 -5.64 12.95
C ALA A 34 -29.27 -4.78 12.53
N THR A 35 -29.12 -4.04 11.43
CA THR A 35 -30.25 -3.44 10.73
C THR A 35 -30.44 -4.20 9.42
N ALA A 36 -31.64 -4.74 9.27
CA ALA A 36 -32.06 -5.62 8.19
C ALA A 36 -31.84 -4.98 6.81
N ARG A 37 -31.27 -5.79 5.91
CA ARG A 37 -31.17 -5.57 4.47
C ARG A 37 -32.54 -5.81 3.83
N PRO A 38 -33.12 -4.88 3.05
CA PRO A 38 -34.19 -5.25 2.14
C PRO A 38 -33.58 -6.04 0.98
N GLU A 39 -34.09 -7.24 0.81
CA GLU A 39 -33.90 -8.10 -0.36
C GLU A 39 -34.43 -7.37 -1.60
N VAL A 40 -33.54 -6.99 -2.50
CA VAL A 40 -33.90 -6.60 -3.86
C VAL A 40 -33.38 -7.68 -4.79
N GLU A 41 -34.29 -8.56 -5.11
CA GLU A 41 -34.24 -9.52 -6.19
C GLU A 41 -34.04 -8.76 -7.52
N ALA A 42 -32.91 -9.01 -8.18
CA ALA A 42 -32.70 -8.62 -9.56
C ALA A 42 -31.94 -9.76 -10.26
N THR A 43 -32.67 -10.86 -10.49
CA THR A 43 -32.30 -11.89 -11.47
C THR A 43 -32.30 -11.25 -12.85
N THR A 44 -31.13 -10.83 -13.31
CA THR A 44 -30.86 -10.60 -14.74
C THR A 44 -29.79 -11.60 -15.15
N ALA A 45 -30.23 -12.70 -15.74
CA ALA A 45 -29.37 -13.69 -16.36
C ALA A 45 -28.61 -13.05 -17.53
N LEU A 46 -27.31 -12.84 -17.34
CA LEU A 46 -26.37 -12.58 -18.41
C LEU A 46 -25.61 -13.89 -18.68
N THR A 47 -25.85 -14.44 -19.86
CA THR A 47 -25.16 -15.59 -20.44
C THR A 47 -23.65 -15.32 -20.52
N GLU A 48 -22.85 -16.01 -19.71
CA GLU A 48 -21.40 -16.10 -19.92
C GLU A 48 -21.10 -16.96 -21.16
N PRO A 49 -20.31 -16.47 -22.13
CA PRO A 49 -19.70 -17.36 -23.12
C PRO A 49 -18.55 -18.12 -22.45
N THR A 50 -18.65 -19.45 -22.46
CA THR A 50 -17.58 -20.37 -22.07
C THR A 50 -16.29 -20.06 -22.85
N PRO A 51 -15.16 -19.73 -22.20
CA PRO A 51 -13.88 -19.66 -22.90
C PRO A 51 -13.39 -21.08 -23.17
N THR A 52 -13.43 -21.49 -24.43
CA THR A 52 -12.74 -22.69 -24.93
C THR A 52 -11.24 -22.54 -24.67
N ARG A 53 -10.74 -23.26 -23.67
CA ARG A 53 -9.31 -23.35 -23.38
C ARG A 53 -8.66 -24.28 -24.40
N SER A 54 -8.22 -23.74 -25.53
CA SER A 54 -7.34 -24.46 -26.45
C SER A 54 -5.99 -24.69 -25.77
N SER A 55 -5.77 -25.93 -25.32
CA SER A 55 -4.49 -26.40 -24.80
C SER A 55 -3.56 -26.77 -25.96
N ASP A 56 -2.93 -25.78 -26.58
CA ASP A 56 -1.77 -26.06 -27.43
C ASP A 56 -0.52 -26.06 -26.54
N GLY A 57 -0.23 -27.23 -25.99
CA GLY A 57 0.95 -27.50 -25.18
C GLY A 57 2.21 -27.55 -26.02
N ARG A 58 2.73 -26.39 -26.44
CA ARG A 58 4.10 -26.28 -26.97
C ARG A 58 5.04 -26.22 -25.78
N SER A 59 5.60 -27.37 -25.38
CA SER A 59 6.70 -27.43 -24.43
C SER A 59 7.93 -26.76 -25.05
N VAL A 60 8.19 -25.51 -24.64
CA VAL A 60 9.48 -24.85 -24.90
C VAL A 60 10.50 -25.54 -24.01
N GLN A 61 11.32 -26.41 -24.60
CA GLN A 61 12.48 -26.98 -23.92
C GLN A 61 13.53 -25.86 -23.79
N SER A 62 13.67 -25.30 -22.59
CA SER A 62 14.75 -24.36 -22.26
C SER A 62 16.04 -25.14 -21.99
N ASP A 63 16.96 -25.19 -22.96
CA ASP A 63 18.32 -25.74 -22.83
C ASP A 63 19.28 -24.75 -22.14
N GLY A 64 18.88 -24.29 -20.95
CA GLY A 64 19.68 -23.36 -20.16
C GLY A 64 19.13 -23.33 -18.75
N SER A 65 19.87 -23.91 -17.81
CA SER A 65 19.61 -23.71 -16.39
C SER A 65 19.72 -22.21 -16.13
N ILE A 66 18.59 -21.55 -15.88
CA ILE A 66 18.60 -20.17 -15.40
C ILE A 66 19.02 -20.27 -13.94
N ASP A 67 20.25 -19.82 -13.63
CA ASP A 67 20.66 -19.62 -12.24
C ASP A 67 19.67 -18.64 -11.60
N GLY A 68 18.94 -19.13 -10.61
CA GLY A 68 17.91 -18.35 -9.92
C GLY A 68 18.50 -17.21 -9.07
N GLY A 69 17.62 -16.35 -8.56
CA GLY A 69 17.96 -15.30 -7.59
C GLY A 69 17.59 -15.66 -6.15
N THR A 70 17.91 -14.76 -5.22
CA THR A 70 17.39 -14.81 -3.84
C THR A 70 16.06 -14.06 -3.77
N LEU A 71 14.99 -14.74 -3.34
CA LEU A 71 13.70 -14.10 -3.07
C LEU A 71 13.68 -13.63 -1.60
N VAL A 72 13.58 -12.32 -1.40
CA VAL A 72 13.49 -11.72 -0.07
C VAL A 72 12.04 -11.46 0.28
N ARG A 73 11.58 -11.96 1.44
CA ARG A 73 10.26 -11.64 1.96
C ARG A 73 10.29 -10.26 2.62
N LEU A 74 9.60 -9.29 2.01
CA LEU A 74 9.66 -7.87 2.38
C LEU A 74 8.90 -7.52 3.69
N GLY A 75 7.98 -8.36 4.15
CA GLY A 75 7.20 -8.08 5.35
C GLY A 75 6.31 -9.23 5.81
N GLY A 76 5.26 -8.92 6.58
CA GLY A 76 4.20 -9.86 6.96
C GLY A 76 3.30 -10.25 5.78
N ASP A 77 2.27 -11.05 6.02
CA ASP A 77 1.27 -11.34 4.99
C ASP A 77 0.30 -10.16 4.89
N PRO A 78 0.04 -9.63 3.68
CA PRO A 78 -0.85 -8.49 3.53
C PRO A 78 -2.32 -8.93 3.67
N PRO A 79 -3.19 -8.15 4.35
CA PRO A 79 -4.62 -8.44 4.42
C PRO A 79 -5.32 -8.39 3.06
N THR A 80 -4.81 -7.59 2.11
CA THR A 80 -5.29 -7.53 0.72
C THR A 80 -4.19 -7.07 -0.23
N LEU A 81 -4.32 -7.38 -1.51
CA LEU A 81 -3.48 -6.85 -2.59
C LEU A 81 -4.25 -5.96 -3.57
N ASP A 82 -5.54 -5.70 -3.31
CA ASP A 82 -6.30 -4.74 -4.11
C ASP A 82 -5.89 -3.30 -3.69
N PRO A 83 -5.22 -2.53 -4.58
CA PRO A 83 -4.80 -1.17 -4.25
C PRO A 83 -5.98 -0.23 -3.96
N HIS A 84 -7.18 -0.50 -4.47
CA HIS A 84 -8.37 0.34 -4.19
C HIS A 84 -8.95 0.11 -2.79
N LEU A 85 -8.62 -1.02 -2.16
CA LEU A 85 -9.11 -1.39 -0.82
C LEU A 85 -8.04 -1.24 0.27
N THR A 86 -6.79 -1.02 -0.12
CA THR A 86 -5.64 -1.00 0.79
C THR A 86 -5.63 0.25 1.67
N THR A 87 -5.39 0.07 2.97
CA THR A 87 -5.27 1.17 3.94
C THR A 87 -4.07 1.03 4.89
N ASP A 88 -3.27 -0.03 4.73
CA ASP A 88 -2.13 -0.35 5.61
C ASP A 88 -0.80 -0.44 4.83
N ALA A 89 0.30 -0.26 5.56
CA ALA A 89 1.64 -0.26 4.98
C ALA A 89 2.16 -1.67 4.61
N THR A 90 1.65 -2.74 5.22
CA THR A 90 2.08 -4.11 4.90
C THR A 90 1.63 -4.45 3.49
N SER A 91 0.35 -4.22 3.18
CA SER A 91 -0.20 -4.34 1.83
C SER A 91 0.52 -3.43 0.84
N ALA A 92 0.71 -2.15 1.20
CA ALA A 92 1.39 -1.18 0.33
C ALA A 92 2.81 -1.64 -0.07
N THR A 93 3.56 -2.27 0.84
CA THR A 93 4.92 -2.78 0.58
C THR A 93 4.94 -3.79 -0.55
N TYR A 94 3.94 -4.67 -0.67
CA TYR A 94 3.87 -5.61 -1.77
C TYR A 94 3.24 -5.00 -3.02
N ILE A 95 2.28 -4.09 -2.86
CA ILE A 95 1.59 -3.45 -3.98
C ILE A 95 2.57 -2.66 -4.85
N VAL A 96 3.51 -1.92 -4.27
CA VAL A 96 4.50 -1.14 -5.04
C VAL A 96 5.50 -2.00 -5.83
N GLU A 97 5.65 -3.28 -5.46
CA GLU A 97 6.51 -4.22 -6.20
C GLU A 97 5.76 -4.91 -7.35
N VAL A 98 4.41 -4.94 -7.29
CA VAL A 98 3.55 -5.65 -8.26
C VAL A 98 2.88 -4.68 -9.23
N PHE A 99 2.57 -3.46 -8.80
CA PHE A 99 1.88 -2.43 -9.58
C PHE A 99 2.78 -1.21 -9.77
N GLY A 100 2.76 -0.63 -10.97
CA GLY A 100 3.41 0.65 -11.27
C GLY A 100 2.41 1.80 -11.34
N GLY A 101 2.88 3.00 -11.01
CA GLY A 101 2.13 4.25 -11.14
C GLY A 101 2.43 4.96 -12.46
N LEU A 102 1.77 6.10 -12.71
CA LEU A 102 2.23 6.99 -13.79
C LEU A 102 3.60 7.59 -13.43
N VAL A 103 3.79 7.90 -12.15
CA VAL A 103 5.02 8.41 -11.54
C VAL A 103 5.35 7.59 -10.29
N THR A 104 6.59 7.63 -9.86
CA THR A 104 7.08 7.00 -8.62
C THR A 104 8.01 7.95 -7.86
N ILE A 105 8.51 7.50 -6.71
CA ILE A 105 9.45 8.22 -5.86
C ILE A 105 10.79 7.46 -5.88
N ASP A 106 11.88 8.15 -6.24
CA ASP A 106 13.21 7.54 -6.25
C ASP A 106 13.85 7.49 -4.84
N SER A 107 15.06 6.92 -4.75
CA SER A 107 15.80 6.82 -3.48
C SER A 107 16.19 8.16 -2.85
N GLU A 108 16.17 9.23 -3.64
CA GLU A 108 16.45 10.60 -3.21
C GLU A 108 15.16 11.38 -2.88
N LEU A 109 14.01 10.71 -2.91
CA LEU A 109 12.68 11.25 -2.66
C LEU A 109 12.19 12.23 -3.74
N ASN A 110 12.72 12.15 -4.95
CA ASN A 110 12.22 12.91 -6.09
C ASN A 110 11.02 12.20 -6.73
N ILE A 111 10.06 12.97 -7.23
CA ILE A 111 8.99 12.45 -8.08
C ILE A 111 9.57 12.25 -9.48
N VAL A 112 9.58 11.01 -9.97
CA VAL A 112 10.17 10.63 -11.26
C VAL A 112 9.15 9.86 -12.12
N PRO A 113 9.31 9.83 -13.44
CA PRO A 113 8.46 9.01 -14.31
C PRO A 113 8.56 7.51 -13.97
N ASP A 114 7.46 6.79 -14.09
CA ASP A 114 7.39 5.32 -13.96
C ASP A 114 6.80 4.71 -15.25
N ILE A 115 5.51 4.34 -15.26
CA ILE A 115 4.86 3.86 -16.49
C ILE A 115 4.70 4.99 -17.51
N ALA A 116 4.44 6.22 -17.06
CA ALA A 116 4.46 7.38 -17.94
C ALA A 116 5.91 7.76 -18.27
N ARG A 117 6.18 8.17 -19.51
CA ARG A 117 7.53 8.62 -19.92
C ARG A 117 7.86 10.03 -19.46
N SER A 118 6.83 10.87 -19.39
CA SER A 118 6.87 12.29 -19.02
C SER A 118 5.46 12.73 -18.68
N TRP A 119 5.34 13.91 -18.07
CA TRP A 119 4.07 14.61 -17.96
C TRP A 119 4.26 16.12 -18.12
N ASP A 120 3.24 16.77 -18.62
CA ASP A 120 3.13 18.23 -18.73
C ASP A 120 1.96 18.72 -17.88
N ILE A 121 2.10 19.91 -17.31
CA ILE A 121 1.09 20.56 -16.47
C ILE A 121 0.70 21.90 -17.10
N SER A 122 -0.60 22.15 -17.28
CA SER A 122 -1.08 23.43 -17.80
C SER A 122 -0.71 24.61 -16.90
N PRO A 123 -0.63 25.86 -17.42
CA PRO A 123 -0.29 27.03 -16.61
C PRO A 123 -1.22 27.29 -15.41
N ASP A 124 -2.46 26.83 -15.48
CA ASP A 124 -3.46 26.93 -14.40
C ASP A 124 -3.51 25.69 -13.47
N GLY A 125 -2.69 24.67 -13.75
CA GLY A 125 -2.54 23.47 -12.91
C GLY A 125 -3.73 22.50 -12.95
N ARG A 126 -4.61 22.60 -13.96
CA ARG A 126 -5.84 21.81 -14.04
C ARG A 126 -5.81 20.68 -15.06
N ILE A 127 -4.86 20.70 -15.98
CA ILE A 127 -4.68 19.66 -17.01
C ILE A 127 -3.29 19.05 -16.83
N TYR A 128 -3.26 17.72 -16.79
CA TYR A 128 -2.07 16.88 -16.71
C TYR A 128 -2.11 15.96 -17.94
N THR A 129 -1.01 15.91 -18.68
CA THR A 129 -0.89 15.16 -19.93
C THR A 129 0.38 14.35 -19.93
#